data_AF-A0A9P9BF45-F1
#
_entry.id   AF-A0A9P9BF45-F1
#
_cell.length_a   1.000
_cell.length_b   1.000
_cell.length_c   1.000
_cell.angle_alpha   90.00
_cell.angle_beta   90.00
_cell.angle_gamma   90.00
#
_symmetry.space_group_name_H-M   'P 1'
#
loop_
_entity.id
_entity.type
_entity.pdbx_description
1 polymer ?
#
loop_
_entity_poly.entity_id
_entity_poly.type
_entity_poly.pdbx_seq_one_letter_code
_entity_poly.pdbx_strand_id
1 'polypeptide(L)'
;MESSQQRANQRLRLLDKQVRAEPFSMWRNKQQVDSAKRAQRTPPAANPAAESSFDCQLCVICLDVIQDTSPIRALACQHIYHKACFDKWFKRDHDVCPLCQRQVLYDKAREVSV
;
A
#
# COMPACT_ATOMS: atom_id res chain seq x y z
N MET A 1 11.80 28.02 15.03
CA MET A 1 11.74 26.61 15.47
C MET A 1 10.43 26.04 14.97
N GLU A 2 10.45 25.11 14.01
CA GLU A 2 9.22 24.44 13.57
C GLU A 2 8.70 23.51 14.66
N SER A 3 7.42 23.62 14.98
CA SER A 3 6.74 22.74 15.93
C SER A 3 6.79 21.29 15.45
N SER A 4 6.87 20.34 16.38
CA SER A 4 6.76 18.91 16.07
C SER A 4 5.51 18.58 15.25
N GLN A 5 4.40 19.32 15.46
CA GLN A 5 3.18 19.14 14.67
C GLN A 5 3.34 19.63 13.22
N GLN A 6 4.10 20.72 12.99
CA GLN A 6 4.36 21.24 11.65
C GLN A 6 5.18 20.25 10.82
N ARG A 7 6.24 19.68 11.41
CA ARG A 7 7.06 18.64 10.78
C ARG A 7 6.23 17.40 10.42
N ALA A 8 5.42 16.90 11.35
CA ALA A 8 4.53 15.77 11.11
C ALA A 8 3.53 16.02 9.96
N ASN A 9 2.98 17.24 9.88
CA ASN A 9 2.06 17.63 8.82
C ASN A 9 2.78 17.76 7.46
N GLN A 10 3.99 18.31 7.43
CA GLN A 10 4.80 18.40 6.22
C GLN A 10 5.14 17.01 5.67
N ARG A 11 5.53 16.08 6.55
CA ARG A 11 5.75 14.67 6.22
C ARG A 11 4.53 14.03 5.57
N LEU A 12 3.33 14.20 6.15
CA LEU A 12 2.12 13.68 5.53
C LEU A 12 1.86 14.24 4.12
N ARG A 13 2.12 15.53 3.89
CA ARG A 13 1.96 16.12 2.56
C ARG A 13 2.90 15.47 1.55
N LEU A 14 4.13 15.15 1.96
CA LEU A 14 5.09 14.40 1.12
C LEU A 14 4.58 12.98 0.83
N LEU A 15 4.06 12.30 1.85
CA LEU A 15 3.46 10.97 1.70
C LEU A 15 2.27 11.00 0.73
N ASP A 16 1.34 11.95 0.88
CA ASP A 16 0.18 12.08 -0.01
C ASP A 16 0.58 12.38 -1.46
N LYS A 17 1.70 13.07 -1.67
CA LYS A 17 2.21 13.35 -3.02
C LYS A 17 2.73 12.10 -3.74
N GLN A 18 3.37 11.17 -3.03
CA GLN A 18 4.00 9.99 -3.63
C GLN A 18 3.18 8.71 -3.50
N VAL A 19 2.55 8.51 -2.35
CA VAL A 19 1.81 7.30 -1.98
C VAL A 19 0.37 7.71 -1.70
N ARG A 20 -0.39 7.99 -2.76
CA ARG A 20 -1.79 8.41 -2.65
C ARG A 20 -2.63 7.34 -1.97
N ALA A 21 -3.60 7.79 -1.18
CA ALA A 21 -4.61 6.91 -0.63
C ALA A 21 -5.73 6.68 -1.65
N GLU A 22 -6.25 5.45 -1.69
CA GLU A 22 -7.39 5.09 -2.53
C GLU A 22 -8.26 4.03 -1.84
N PRO A 23 -9.53 3.86 -2.23
CA PRO A 23 -10.36 2.76 -1.74
C PRO A 23 -9.75 1.41 -2.09
N PHE A 24 -9.82 0.44 -1.17
CA PHE A 24 -9.25 -0.89 -1.37
C PHE A 24 -9.84 -1.60 -2.60
N SER A 25 -11.14 -1.44 -2.86
CA SER A 25 -11.80 -1.96 -4.08
C SER A 25 -11.14 -1.48 -5.37
N MET A 26 -10.75 -0.20 -5.45
CA MET A 26 -10.09 0.34 -6.64
C MET A 26 -8.70 -0.26 -6.84
N TRP A 27 -7.94 -0.45 -5.76
CA TRP A 27 -6.64 -1.13 -5.82
C TRP A 27 -6.79 -2.59 -6.25
N ARG A 28 -7.73 -3.33 -5.64
CA ARG A 28 -7.99 -4.75 -5.94
C ARG A 28 -8.33 -4.94 -7.42
N ASN A 29 -9.21 -4.08 -7.96
CA ASN A 29 -9.63 -4.17 -9.36
C ASN A 29 -8.46 -3.99 -10.33
N LYS A 30 -7.54 -3.07 -10.05
CA LYS A 30 -6.33 -2.87 -10.88
C LYS A 30 -5.48 -4.15 -10.93
N GLN A 31 -5.30 -4.80 -9.79
CA GLN A 31 -4.55 -6.07 -9.71
C GLN A 31 -5.22 -7.22 -10.46
N GLN A 32 -6.55 -7.26 -10.50
CA GLN A 32 -7.28 -8.26 -11.29
C GLN A 32 -7.09 -8.06 -12.80
N VAL A 33 -7.03 -6.82 -13.28
CA VAL A 33 -6.75 -6.52 -14.70
C VAL A 33 -5.32 -6.95 -15.09
N ASP A 34 -4.35 -6.74 -14.21
CA ASP A 34 -2.97 -7.21 -14.41
C ASP A 34 -2.88 -8.75 -14.43
N SER A 35 -3.63 -9.40 -13.54
CA SER A 35 -3.74 -10.87 -13.48
C SER A 35 -4.42 -11.45 -14.73
N ALA A 36 -5.51 -10.84 -15.21
CA ALA A 36 -6.21 -11.24 -16.42
C ALA A 36 -5.34 -11.07 -17.68
N LYS A 37 -4.52 -10.01 -17.75
CA LYS A 37 -3.52 -9.84 -18.83
C LYS A 37 -2.44 -10.93 -18.80
N ARG A 38 -2.03 -11.39 -17.62
CA ARG A 38 -1.07 -12.50 -17.45
C ARG A 38 -1.68 -13.87 -17.75
N ALA A 39 -2.95 -14.08 -17.39
CA ALA A 39 -3.69 -15.34 -17.59
C ALA A 39 -3.96 -15.67 -19.07
N GLN A 40 -3.93 -14.67 -19.96
CA GLN A 40 -4.02 -14.89 -21.42
C GLN A 40 -2.82 -15.66 -22.00
N ARG A 41 -1.81 -16.03 -21.20
CA ARG A 41 -0.66 -16.86 -21.62
C ARG A 41 -0.71 -18.31 -21.12
N THR A 42 -1.76 -18.73 -20.43
CA THR A 42 -1.86 -20.09 -19.84
C THR A 42 -3.16 -20.78 -20.27
N PRO A 43 -3.10 -22.01 -20.80
CA PRO A 43 -4.30 -22.80 -21.08
C PRO A 43 -5.02 -23.16 -19.77
N PRO A 44 -6.36 -23.25 -19.77
CA PRO A 44 -7.15 -23.47 -18.57
C PRO A 44 -7.07 -24.94 -18.14
N ALA A 45 -6.27 -25.24 -17.13
CA ALA A 45 -6.37 -26.51 -16.41
C ALA A 45 -7.21 -26.30 -15.16
N ALA A 46 -8.34 -27.02 -15.13
CA ALA A 46 -9.44 -26.91 -14.19
C ALA A 46 -9.11 -27.28 -12.74
N ASN A 47 -9.71 -26.55 -11.79
CA ASN A 47 -10.34 -27.15 -10.62
C ASN A 47 -11.34 -26.17 -9.97
N PRO A 48 -12.67 -26.45 -9.93
CA PRO A 48 -13.67 -25.56 -9.33
C PRO A 48 -14.00 -25.87 -7.86
N ALA A 49 -13.13 -26.58 -7.13
CA ALA A 49 -13.36 -26.98 -5.74
C ALA A 49 -12.27 -26.43 -4.79
N ALA A 50 -12.27 -25.12 -4.58
CA ALA A 50 -11.70 -24.51 -3.38
C ALA A 50 -12.54 -23.27 -3.07
N GLU A 51 -13.34 -23.40 -2.02
CA GLU A 51 -14.38 -22.49 -1.58
C GLU A 51 -13.69 -21.19 -1.12
N SER A 52 -13.68 -20.19 -2.01
CA SER A 52 -12.88 -18.98 -1.92
C SER A 52 -13.34 -18.10 -0.77
N SER A 53 -12.62 -18.12 0.36
CA SER A 53 -12.93 -17.29 1.52
C SER A 53 -11.69 -16.63 2.14
N PHE A 54 -10.74 -16.18 1.31
CA PHE A 54 -9.60 -15.37 1.77
C PHE A 54 -9.30 -14.16 0.85
N ASP A 55 -10.33 -13.49 0.34
CA ASP A 55 -10.19 -12.18 -0.34
C ASP A 55 -10.06 -11.00 0.64
N CYS A 56 -9.97 -11.30 1.93
CA CYS A 56 -9.82 -10.32 3.01
C CYS A 56 -8.33 -9.99 3.22
N GLN A 57 -7.92 -8.78 2.84
CA GLN A 57 -6.61 -8.26 3.22
C GLN A 57 -6.66 -7.75 4.67
N LEU A 58 -5.60 -7.98 5.45
CA LEU A 58 -5.49 -7.54 6.85
C LEU A 58 -4.51 -6.38 6.97
N CYS A 59 -4.87 -5.35 7.72
CA CYS A 59 -3.95 -4.28 8.07
C CYS A 59 -3.14 -4.70 9.29
N VAL A 60 -1.88 -5.09 9.10
CA VAL A 60 -1.00 -5.60 10.18
C VAL A 60 -0.68 -4.59 11.29
N ILE A 61 -1.01 -3.30 11.11
CA ILE A 61 -0.83 -2.27 12.14
C ILE A 61 -1.95 -2.32 13.18
N CYS A 62 -3.20 -2.51 12.74
CA CYS A 62 -4.36 -2.59 13.63
C CYS A 62 -4.93 -4.01 13.77
N LEU A 63 -4.38 -4.98 13.04
CA LEU A 63 -4.80 -6.38 13.00
C LEU A 63 -6.27 -6.57 12.59
N ASP A 64 -6.78 -5.66 11.77
CA ASP A 64 -8.18 -5.64 11.34
C ASP A 64 -8.29 -5.77 9.81
N VAL A 65 -9.44 -6.24 9.35
CA VAL A 65 -9.76 -6.45 7.93
C VAL A 65 -9.87 -5.12 7.20
N ILE A 66 -9.26 -5.08 6.02
CA ILE A 66 -9.39 -3.98 5.07
C ILE A 66 -10.63 -4.25 4.23
N GLN A 67 -11.64 -3.41 4.42
CA GLN A 67 -12.90 -3.46 3.67
C GLN A 67 -12.76 -2.76 2.31
N ASP A 68 -13.65 -3.07 1.38
CA ASP A 68 -13.64 -2.52 0.01
C ASP A 68 -13.71 -0.99 -0.05
N THR A 69 -14.41 -0.39 0.91
CA THR A 69 -14.56 1.05 1.08
C THR A 69 -13.44 1.66 1.92
N SER A 70 -12.62 0.85 2.59
CA SER A 70 -11.53 1.34 3.43
C SER A 70 -10.52 2.14 2.59
N PRO A 71 -10.20 3.38 2.99
CA PRO A 71 -9.10 4.11 2.38
C PRO A 71 -7.78 3.46 2.80
N ILE A 72 -7.00 3.02 1.81
CA ILE A 72 -5.72 2.35 2.02
C ILE A 72 -4.57 3.17 1.46
N ARG A 73 -3.36 2.84 1.90
CA ARG A 73 -2.12 3.15 1.18
C ARG A 73 -1.48 1.85 0.73
N ALA A 74 -1.33 1.70 -0.57
CA ALA A 74 -0.54 0.64 -1.17
C ALA A 74 0.88 1.17 -1.45
N LEU A 75 1.88 0.56 -0.83
CA LEU A 75 3.27 0.94 -1.04
C LEU A 75 3.80 0.35 -2.36
N ALA A 76 4.89 0.92 -2.88
CA ALA A 76 5.56 0.37 -4.07
C ALA A 76 6.11 -1.06 -3.84
N CYS A 77 6.33 -1.46 -2.58
CA CYS A 77 6.66 -2.83 -2.20
C CYS A 77 5.44 -3.78 -2.15
N GLN A 78 4.26 -3.33 -2.61
CA GLN A 78 2.97 -4.05 -2.68
C GLN A 78 2.27 -4.33 -1.36
N HIS A 79 2.84 -3.94 -0.21
CA HIS A 79 2.14 -4.03 1.07
C HIS A 79 1.10 -2.92 1.25
N ILE A 80 0.00 -3.26 1.91
CA ILE A 80 -1.19 -2.41 2.06
C ILE A 80 -1.51 -2.18 3.54
N TYR A 81 -1.93 -0.97 3.85
CA TYR A 81 -2.36 -0.58 5.19
C TYR A 81 -3.54 0.37 5.11
N HIS A 82 -4.37 0.43 6.15
CA HIS A 82 -5.31 1.54 6.31
C HIS A 82 -4.59 2.88 6.27
N LYS A 83 -5.15 3.86 5.55
CA LYS A 83 -4.60 5.22 5.46
C LYS A 83 -4.31 5.79 6.85
N ALA A 84 -5.27 5.71 7.77
CA ALA A 84 -5.12 6.25 9.12
C ALA A 84 -4.01 5.54 9.93
N CYS A 85 -3.88 4.21 9.77
CA CYS A 85 -2.86 3.44 10.47
C CYS A 85 -1.46 3.79 9.95
N PHE A 86 -1.29 3.82 8.63
CA PHE A 86 -0.02 4.15 8.02
C PHE A 86 0.38 5.62 8.21
N ASP A 87 -0.58 6.55 8.18
CA ASP A 87 -0.33 7.96 8.45
C ASP A 87 0.23 8.19 9.86
N LYS A 88 -0.32 7.49 10.86
CA LYS A 88 0.19 7.55 12.24
C LYS A 88 1.60 6.97 12.34
N TRP A 89 1.87 5.86 11.65
CA TRP A 89 3.20 5.28 11.56
C TRP A 89 4.21 6.26 10.93
N PHE A 90 3.87 6.80 9.77
CA PHE A 90 4.76 7.69 9.02
C PHE A 90 5.04 9.04 9.70
N LYS A 91 4.06 9.54 10.47
CA LYS A 91 4.22 10.76 11.29
C LYS A 91 5.25 10.61 12.41
N ARG A 92 5.50 9.40 12.90
CA ARG A 92 6.47 9.11 13.97
C ARG A 92 7.89 8.91 13.42
N ASP A 93 8.21 9.61 12.33
CA ASP A 93 9.49 9.54 11.62
C ASP A 93 9.89 8.16 11.05
N HIS A 94 8.93 7.26 10.85
CA HIS A 94 9.17 6.01 10.13
C HIS A 94 8.94 6.19 8.62
N ASP A 95 9.98 5.99 7.81
CA ASP A 95 9.96 6.10 6.34
C ASP A 95 10.11 4.74 5.63
N VAL A 96 9.97 3.64 6.39
CA VAL A 96 10.07 2.27 5.89
C VAL A 96 8.77 1.49 6.05
N CYS A 97 8.58 0.51 5.17
CA CYS A 97 7.49 -0.45 5.26
C CYS A 97 7.60 -1.30 6.54
N PRO A 98 6.54 -1.40 7.36
CA PRO A 98 6.53 -2.25 8.56
C PRO A 98 6.81 -3.73 8.32
N LEU A 99 6.57 -4.25 7.11
CA LEU A 99 6.72 -5.67 6.79
C LEU A 99 8.08 -6.03 6.18
N CYS A 100 8.59 -5.20 5.27
CA CYS A 100 9.79 -5.54 4.50
C CYS A 100 10.90 -4.50 4.58
N GLN A 101 10.74 -3.45 5.38
CA GLN A 101 11.71 -2.38 5.63
C GLN A 101 12.17 -1.61 4.38
N ARG A 102 11.51 -1.80 3.22
CA ARG A 102 11.77 -1.00 2.02
C ARG A 102 11.29 0.43 2.22
N GLN A 103 12.04 1.36 1.66
CA GLN A 103 11.75 2.79 1.70
C GLN A 103 10.38 3.10 1.08
N VAL A 104 9.64 3.97 1.76
CA VAL A 104 8.27 4.39 1.41
C VAL A 104 8.29 5.50 0.38
N LEU A 105 9.21 6.45 0.54
CA LEU A 105 9.42 7.55 -0.38
C LEU A 105 10.66 7.28 -1.23
N TYR A 106 10.56 7.59 -2.51
CA TYR A 106 11.74 7.61 -3.38
C TYR A 106 12.29 9.03 -3.38
N ASP A 107 13.56 9.17 -3.02
CA ASP A 107 14.26 10.43 -3.13
C ASP A 107 14.76 10.59 -4.58
N LYS A 108 14.17 11.51 -5.34
CA LYS A 108 14.59 11.77 -6.72
C LYS A 108 16.03 12.30 -6.82
N ALA A 109 16.66 12.67 -5.70
CA ALA A 109 18.03 13.16 -5.63
C ALA A 109 19.10 12.04 -5.59
N ARG A 110 18.71 10.75 -5.56
CA ARG A 110 19.65 9.61 -5.56
C ARG A 110 19.89 9.00 -6.94
N GLU A 111 19.80 9.80 -8.00
CA GLU A 111 20.48 9.50 -9.27
C GLU A 111 21.99 9.68 -9.03
N VAL A 112 22.56 8.75 -8.25
CA VAL A 112 24.00 8.61 -8.11
C VAL A 112 24.48 8.22 -9.49
N SER A 113 25.23 9.13 -10.08
CA SER A 113 26.10 8.92 -11.22
C SER A 113 26.79 7.57 -11.09
N VAL A 114 26.36 6.59 -11.90
CA VAL A 114 27.13 5.40 -12.20
C VAL A 114 27.60 5.54 -13.64
#